data_AF-A0A2D6NFF7-F1
#
_entry.id   AF-A0A2D6NFF7-F1
#
_cell.length_a   1.000
_cell.length_b   1.000
_cell.length_c   1.000
_cell.angle_alpha   90.00
_cell.angle_beta   90.00
_cell.angle_gamma   90.00
#
_symmetry.space_group_name_H-M   'P 1'
#
loop_
_entity.id
_entity.type
_entity.pdbx_description
1 polymer ?
#
loop_
_entity_poly.entity_id
_entity_poly.type
_entity_poly.pdbx_seq_one_letter_code
_entity_poly.pdbx_strand_id
1 'polypeptide(L)'
;MKGGNIMTKQTLAIMAFAIIALLGVGMVSAHGMGEIIGLSEDEIEEFQSVNEDIRTAVVEENYADWEAAMQERVAMVEEQINEDTFNSIVEKHNDIKGFREALAELREDGEVSDEALEELMEEYGIEHLPFKMRFQRWMNNMPKPFWHRGAEKTAELESE
;
A
#
# COMPACT_ATOMS: atom_id res chain seq x y z
N MET A 1 22.13 35.54 16.28
CA MET A 1 20.78 35.29 16.85
C MET A 1 20.08 34.29 15.93
N LYS A 2 19.80 33.07 16.41
CA LYS A 2 19.15 32.02 15.61
C LYS A 2 17.65 32.31 15.54
N GLY A 3 17.15 32.63 14.35
CA GLY A 3 15.72 32.75 14.09
C GLY A 3 15.09 31.36 14.11
N GLY A 4 14.36 31.04 15.17
CA GLY A 4 13.50 29.85 15.20
C GLY A 4 12.30 30.11 14.31
N ASN A 5 12.19 29.38 13.19
CA ASN A 5 10.96 29.36 12.41
C ASN A 5 9.88 28.71 13.28
N ILE A 6 8.96 29.54 13.77
CA ILE A 6 7.76 29.09 14.47
C ILE A 6 6.92 28.38 13.43
N MET A 7 7.03 27.05 13.39
CA MET A 7 6.25 26.19 12.52
C MET A 7 4.76 26.48 12.79
N THR A 8 4.05 26.97 11.78
CA THR A 8 2.66 27.40 11.97
C THR A 8 1.81 26.17 12.30
N LYS A 9 0.81 26.34 13.18
CA LYS A 9 -0.10 25.26 13.59
C LYS A 9 -0.73 24.51 12.40
N GLN A 10 -0.84 25.19 11.25
CA GLN A 10 -1.32 24.62 9.99
C GLN A 10 -0.34 23.62 9.38
N THR A 11 0.97 23.90 9.37
CA THR A 11 1.99 22.96 8.86
C THR A 11 2.03 21.67 9.68
N LEU A 12 1.85 21.78 11.01
CA LEU A 12 1.82 20.63 11.90
C LEU A 12 0.56 19.77 11.69
N ALA A 13 -0.60 20.41 11.45
CA ALA A 13 -1.84 19.72 11.12
C ALA A 13 -1.78 19.00 9.76
N ILE A 14 -1.14 19.60 8.75
CA ILE A 14 -0.98 18.98 7.42
C ILE A 14 -0.04 17.78 7.49
N MET A 15 1.06 17.85 8.26
CA MET A 15 1.92 16.69 8.50
C MET A 15 1.17 15.57 9.22
N ALA A 16 0.42 15.89 10.27
CA ALA A 16 -0.36 14.89 11.00
C ALA A 16 -1.40 14.20 10.10
N PHE A 17 -2.08 14.96 9.23
CA PHE A 17 -3.05 14.37 8.29
C PHE A 17 -2.39 13.50 7.22
N ALA A 18 -1.20 13.88 6.73
CA ALA A 18 -0.44 13.07 5.79
C ALA A 18 0.01 11.75 6.41
N ILE A 19 0.46 11.78 7.67
CA ILE A 19 0.83 10.58 8.44
C ILE A 19 -0.40 9.70 8.66
N ILE A 20 -1.54 10.25 9.09
CA ILE A 20 -2.78 9.48 9.29
C ILE A 20 -3.30 8.89 7.97
N ALA A 21 -3.20 9.62 6.85
CA ALA A 21 -3.58 9.11 5.54
C ALA A 21 -2.66 7.98 5.07
N LEU A 22 -1.35 8.08 5.32
CA LEU A 22 -0.38 7.00 5.07
C LEU A 22 -0.66 5.78 5.97
N LEU A 23 -0.95 5.99 7.25
CA LEU A 23 -1.22 4.92 8.22
C LEU A 23 -2.59 4.26 8.02
N GLY A 24 -3.59 5.00 7.56
CA GLY A 24 -4.95 4.53 7.28
C GLY A 24 -5.03 3.63 6.05
N VAL A 25 -4.20 3.89 5.03
CA VAL A 25 -4.03 2.97 3.89
C VAL A 25 -3.18 1.74 4.29
N GLY A 26 -2.34 1.87 5.32
CA GLY A 26 -1.46 0.81 5.84
C GLY A 26 -2.12 -0.28 6.69
N MET A 27 -3.32 -0.06 7.26
CA MET A 27 -4.00 -1.08 8.09
C MET A 27 -4.37 -2.36 7.32
N VAL A 28 -4.18 -2.39 6.01
CA VAL A 28 -4.70 -3.43 5.15
C VAL A 28 -3.69 -4.58 4.96
N SER A 29 -2.44 -4.55 5.45
CA SER A 29 -1.54 -5.72 5.40
C SER A 29 -0.31 -5.59 6.32
N ALA A 30 -0.46 -5.87 7.62
CA ALA A 30 0.65 -5.87 8.58
C ALA A 30 1.82 -6.79 8.16
N HIS A 31 1.52 -7.91 7.50
CA HIS A 31 2.53 -8.86 7.03
C HIS A 31 3.46 -8.30 5.93
N GLY A 32 2.98 -7.35 5.11
CA GLY A 32 3.79 -6.79 4.02
C GLY A 32 4.58 -5.55 4.43
N MET A 33 4.08 -4.79 5.41
CA MET A 33 4.73 -3.55 5.83
C MET A 33 5.95 -3.80 6.72
N GLY A 34 5.91 -4.81 7.59
CA GLY A 34 7.03 -5.15 8.47
C GLY A 34 8.28 -5.58 7.71
N GLU A 35 8.13 -6.45 6.70
CA GLU A 35 9.24 -6.87 5.84
C GLU A 35 9.80 -5.70 5.00
N ILE A 36 8.94 -4.77 4.56
CA ILE A 36 9.35 -3.58 3.79
C ILE A 36 10.18 -2.61 4.63
N ILE A 37 9.83 -2.40 5.90
CA ILE A 37 10.57 -1.48 6.79
C ILE A 37 11.76 -2.16 7.47
N GLY A 38 12.03 -3.43 7.15
CA GLY A 38 13.17 -4.18 7.68
C GLY A 38 13.00 -4.62 9.13
N LEU A 39 11.77 -4.84 9.58
CA LEU A 39 11.50 -5.40 10.90
C LEU A 39 12.08 -6.79 11.07
N SER A 40 12.58 -7.08 12.26
CA SER A 40 12.78 -8.45 12.72
C SER A 40 11.45 -9.18 12.90
N GLU A 41 11.48 -10.51 12.90
CA GLU A 41 10.28 -11.34 13.12
C GLU A 41 9.56 -11.00 14.44
N ASP A 42 10.33 -10.74 15.49
CA ASP A 42 9.80 -10.34 16.80
C ASP A 42 9.07 -8.99 16.73
N GLU A 43 9.64 -8.00 16.03
CA GLU A 43 9.00 -6.70 15.84
C GLU A 43 7.76 -6.79 14.94
N ILE A 44 7.76 -7.71 13.95
CA ILE A 44 6.58 -8.00 13.12
C ILE A 44 5.44 -8.56 13.99
N GLU A 45 5.75 -9.47 14.91
CA GLU A 45 4.76 -10.07 15.82
C GLU A 45 4.18 -9.01 16.77
N GLU A 46 5.04 -8.15 17.34
CA GLU A 46 4.60 -7.04 18.18
C GLU A 46 3.71 -6.05 17.41
N PHE A 47 4.09 -5.70 16.17
CA PHE A 47 3.29 -4.84 15.32
C PHE A 47 1.94 -5.48 14.94
N GLN A 48 1.88 -6.80 14.80
CA GLN A 48 0.64 -7.53 14.58
C GLN A 48 -0.26 -7.48 15.82
N SER A 49 0.30 -7.71 17.02
CA SER A 49 -0.43 -7.62 18.29
C SER A 49 -1.09 -6.25 18.46
N VAL A 50 -0.33 -5.16 18.28
CA VAL A 50 -0.87 -3.79 18.38
C VAL A 50 -1.99 -3.53 17.36
N ASN A 51 -1.89 -4.10 16.16
CA ASN A 51 -2.97 -3.99 15.16
C ASN A 51 -4.23 -4.77 15.56
N GLU A 52 -4.10 -5.89 16.26
CA GLU A 52 -5.24 -6.63 16.80
C GLU A 52 -5.92 -5.86 17.94
N ASP A 53 -5.13 -5.20 18.80
CA ASP A 53 -5.65 -4.35 19.87
C ASP A 53 -6.43 -3.16 19.31
N ILE A 54 -5.90 -2.49 18.27
CA ILE A 54 -6.60 -1.42 17.55
C ILE A 54 -7.93 -1.94 16.99
N ARG A 55 -7.95 -3.12 16.36
CA ARG A 55 -9.18 -3.70 15.79
C ARG A 55 -10.20 -4.03 16.87
N THR A 56 -9.75 -4.62 17.97
CA THR A 56 -10.60 -4.98 19.10
C THR A 56 -11.23 -3.73 19.70
N ALA A 57 -10.44 -2.69 19.97
CA ALA A 57 -10.91 -1.43 20.49
C ALA A 57 -11.95 -0.74 19.57
N VAL A 58 -11.77 -0.84 18.24
CA VAL A 58 -12.77 -0.34 17.27
C VAL A 58 -14.07 -1.12 17.34
N VAL A 59 -14.00 -2.47 17.41
CA VAL A 59 -15.19 -3.33 17.48
C VAL A 59 -15.97 -3.11 18.78
N GLU A 60 -15.28 -2.85 19.88
CA GLU A 60 -15.88 -2.60 21.19
C GLU A 60 -16.27 -1.13 21.41
N GLU A 61 -16.04 -0.26 20.42
CA GLU A 61 -16.24 1.19 20.51
C GLU A 61 -15.48 1.84 21.69
N ASN A 62 -14.35 1.23 22.10
CA ASN A 62 -13.51 1.69 23.20
C ASN A 62 -12.44 2.65 22.67
N TYR A 63 -12.80 3.92 22.57
CA TYR A 63 -11.93 4.97 22.03
C TYR A 63 -10.65 5.21 22.84
N ALA A 64 -10.67 4.94 24.15
CA ALA A 64 -9.49 5.13 25.01
C ALA A 64 -8.41 4.09 24.70
N ASP A 65 -8.81 2.82 24.56
CA ASP A 65 -7.90 1.74 24.22
C ASP A 65 -7.41 1.87 22.78
N TRP A 66 -8.28 2.32 21.87
CA TRP A 66 -7.89 2.64 20.51
C TRP A 66 -6.82 3.73 20.45
N GLU A 67 -6.99 4.81 21.23
CA GLU A 67 -6.01 5.90 21.29
C GLU A 67 -4.67 5.40 21.85
N ALA A 68 -4.69 4.60 22.91
CA ALA A 68 -3.49 4.02 23.51
C ALA A 68 -2.73 3.13 22.50
N ALA A 69 -3.43 2.19 21.85
CA ALA A 69 -2.82 1.30 20.87
C ALA A 69 -2.33 2.06 19.63
N MET A 70 -3.00 3.15 19.23
CA MET A 70 -2.49 4.01 18.15
C MET A 70 -1.24 4.79 18.55
N GLN A 71 -1.16 5.28 19.79
CA GLN A 71 0.05 5.96 20.28
C GLN A 71 1.24 5.00 20.33
N GLU A 72 1.01 3.77 20.79
CA GLU A 72 2.01 2.70 20.79
C GLU A 72 2.50 2.39 19.37
N ARG A 73 1.56 2.19 18.43
CA ARG A 73 1.90 1.99 17.01
C ARG A 73 2.73 3.14 16.44
N VAL A 74 2.39 4.39 16.77
CA VAL A 74 3.15 5.56 16.30
C VAL A 74 4.55 5.55 16.90
N ALA A 75 4.71 5.25 18.19
CA ALA A 75 6.01 5.19 18.83
C ALA A 75 6.92 4.12 18.19
N MET A 76 6.39 2.92 17.91
CA MET A 76 7.12 1.86 17.20
C MET A 76 7.59 2.32 15.82
N VAL A 77 6.71 2.99 15.06
CA VAL A 77 7.05 3.53 13.74
C VAL A 77 8.09 4.65 13.85
N GLU A 78 7.97 5.56 14.82
CA GLU A 78 8.92 6.65 15.03
C GLU A 78 10.32 6.14 15.40
N GLU A 79 10.43 5.07 16.20
CA GLU A 79 11.71 4.47 16.56
C GLU A 79 12.44 3.89 15.35
N GLN A 80 11.68 3.41 14.37
CA GLN A 80 12.23 2.71 13.21
C GLN A 80 12.36 3.58 11.97
N ILE A 81 11.65 4.70 11.87
CA ILE A 81 11.86 5.68 10.80
C ILE A 81 13.16 6.43 11.09
N ASN A 82 14.24 5.95 10.47
CA ASN A 82 15.51 6.65 10.32
C ASN A 82 15.75 6.93 8.83
N GLU A 83 16.87 7.58 8.50
CA GLU A 83 17.18 7.96 7.12
C GLU A 83 17.29 6.74 6.19
N ASP A 84 17.85 5.63 6.69
CA ASP A 84 18.05 4.41 5.91
C ASP A 84 16.73 3.69 5.64
N THR A 85 15.87 3.52 6.66
CA THR A 85 14.54 2.92 6.47
C THR A 85 13.63 3.81 5.64
N PHE A 86 13.71 5.14 5.80
CA PHE A 86 12.96 6.06 4.95
C PHE A 86 13.38 5.93 3.48
N ASN A 87 14.68 5.88 3.19
CA ASN A 87 15.19 5.69 1.83
C ASN A 87 14.74 4.34 1.25
N SER A 88 14.76 3.27 2.04
CA SER A 88 14.26 1.96 1.63
C SER A 88 12.75 1.98 1.29
N ILE A 89 11.94 2.67 2.10
CA ILE A 89 10.51 2.87 1.81
C ILE A 89 10.32 3.64 0.49
N VAL A 90 11.13 4.67 0.25
CA VAL A 90 11.08 5.46 -0.98
C VAL A 90 11.47 4.63 -2.20
N GLU A 91 12.53 3.83 -2.11
CA GLU A 91 12.95 2.91 -3.17
C GLU A 91 11.83 1.91 -3.49
N LYS A 92 11.28 1.23 -2.49
CA LYS A 92 10.16 0.30 -2.67
C LYS A 92 8.91 0.97 -3.26
N HIS A 93 8.64 2.22 -2.86
CA HIS A 93 7.54 2.99 -3.44
C HIS A 93 7.79 3.27 -4.93
N ASN A 94 9.03 3.59 -5.32
CA ASN A 94 9.39 3.80 -6.72
C ASN A 94 9.31 2.49 -7.52
N ASP A 95 9.73 1.36 -6.95
CA ASP A 95 9.60 0.04 -7.57
C ASP A 95 8.13 -0.30 -7.83
N ILE A 96 7.26 -0.14 -6.82
CA ILE A 96 5.81 -0.35 -6.97
C ILE A 96 5.21 0.59 -8.03
N LYS A 97 5.70 1.83 -8.10
CA LYS A 97 5.25 2.80 -9.10
C LYS A 97 5.65 2.35 -10.51
N GLY A 98 6.91 1.97 -10.72
CA GLY A 98 7.39 1.46 -12.00
C GLY A 98 6.66 0.20 -12.44
N PHE A 99 6.46 -0.74 -11.52
CA PHE A 99 5.65 -1.94 -11.75
C PHE A 99 4.23 -1.59 -12.22
N ARG A 100 3.57 -0.60 -11.61
CA ARG A 100 2.23 -0.16 -12.02
C ARG A 100 2.21 0.46 -13.40
N GLU A 101 3.24 1.21 -13.76
CA GLU A 101 3.38 1.83 -15.07
C GLU A 101 3.60 0.77 -16.16
N ALA A 102 4.57 -0.14 -15.97
CA ALA A 102 4.84 -1.22 -16.92
C ALA A 102 3.65 -2.20 -17.06
N LEU A 103 2.93 -2.46 -15.98
CA LEU A 103 1.70 -3.24 -16.04
C LEU A 103 0.58 -2.53 -16.84
N ALA A 104 0.49 -1.20 -16.72
CA ALA A 104 -0.48 -0.44 -17.50
C ALA A 104 -0.16 -0.53 -19.00
N GLU A 105 1.13 -0.51 -19.36
CA GLU A 105 1.58 -0.71 -20.75
C GLU A 105 1.24 -2.11 -21.26
N LEU A 106 1.59 -3.19 -20.53
CA LEU A 106 1.20 -4.56 -20.87
C LEU A 106 -0.32 -4.73 -21.10
N ARG A 107 -1.12 -3.97 -20.35
CA ARG A 107 -2.57 -3.97 -20.50
C ARG A 107 -3.04 -3.24 -21.75
N GLU A 108 -2.41 -2.13 -22.11
CA GLU A 108 -2.73 -1.40 -23.34
C GLU A 108 -2.41 -2.24 -24.57
N ASP A 109 -1.33 -3.03 -24.51
CA ASP A 109 -0.92 -3.93 -25.59
C ASP A 109 -1.71 -5.24 -25.64
N GLY A 110 -2.46 -5.54 -24.58
CA GLY A 110 -3.31 -6.75 -24.50
C GLY A 110 -2.53 -8.04 -24.22
N GLU A 111 -1.26 -7.94 -23.82
CA GLU A 111 -0.34 -9.06 -23.59
C GLU A 111 -0.29 -9.50 -22.12
N VAL A 112 -1.36 -9.26 -21.36
CA VAL A 112 -1.44 -9.63 -19.93
C VAL A 112 -1.60 -11.15 -19.80
N SER A 113 -0.47 -11.86 -19.85
CA SER A 113 -0.34 -13.27 -19.51
C SER A 113 0.15 -13.43 -18.08
N ASP A 114 -0.12 -14.59 -17.48
CA ASP A 114 0.38 -14.90 -16.13
C ASP A 114 1.92 -14.94 -16.11
N GLU A 115 2.56 -15.39 -17.20
CA GLU A 115 4.03 -15.41 -17.36
C GLU A 115 4.62 -14.00 -17.43
N ALA A 116 4.04 -13.10 -18.25
CA ALA A 116 4.49 -11.71 -18.34
C ALA A 116 4.34 -10.97 -17.00
N LEU A 117 3.29 -11.29 -16.24
CA LEU A 117 3.08 -10.76 -14.90
C LEU A 117 4.11 -11.27 -13.89
N GLU A 118 4.50 -12.54 -13.98
CA GLU A 118 5.50 -13.14 -13.11
C GLU A 118 6.90 -12.55 -13.38
N GLU A 119 7.28 -12.39 -14.65
CA GLU A 119 8.51 -11.70 -15.04
C GLU A 119 8.54 -10.24 -14.54
N LEU A 120 7.42 -9.51 -14.66
CA LEU A 120 7.33 -8.14 -14.15
C LEU A 120 7.42 -8.08 -12.62
N MET A 121 6.89 -9.09 -11.92
CA MET A 121 6.98 -9.16 -10.46
C MET A 121 8.41 -9.46 -9.99
N GLU A 122 9.14 -10.33 -10.71
CA GLU A 122 10.54 -10.65 -10.47
C GLU A 122 11.43 -9.43 -10.73
N GLU A 123 11.24 -8.74 -11.87
CA GLU A 123 12.04 -7.56 -12.26
C GLU A 123 11.99 -6.44 -11.22
N TYR A 124 10.81 -6.19 -10.64
CA TYR A 124 10.60 -5.14 -9.64
C TYR A 124 10.72 -5.66 -8.18
N GLY A 125 11.11 -6.93 -7.99
CA GLY A 125 11.32 -7.52 -6.66
C GLY A 125 10.07 -7.54 -5.77
N ILE A 126 8.91 -7.84 -6.35
CA ILE A 126 7.59 -7.90 -5.68
C ILE A 126 7.17 -9.36 -5.38
N GLU A 127 8.13 -10.27 -5.28
CA GLU A 127 7.92 -11.73 -5.26
C GLU A 127 7.11 -12.26 -4.06
N HIS A 128 6.93 -11.49 -2.97
CA HIS A 128 6.39 -12.04 -1.71
C HIS A 128 5.16 -11.33 -1.16
N LEU A 129 4.66 -10.29 -1.82
CA LEU A 129 3.43 -9.70 -1.32
C LEU A 129 2.26 -10.70 -1.52
N PRO A 130 1.29 -10.78 -0.59
CA PRO A 130 -0.05 -11.36 -0.82
C PRO A 130 -0.86 -10.59 -1.89
N PHE A 131 -0.14 -9.82 -2.71
CA PHE A 131 -0.54 -9.08 -3.87
C PHE A 131 -1.12 -10.00 -4.92
N LYS A 132 -0.60 -11.20 -5.20
CA LYS A 132 -1.18 -12.06 -6.27
C LYS A 132 -2.70 -12.26 -6.13
N MET A 133 -3.20 -12.56 -4.92
CA MET A 133 -4.65 -12.67 -4.66
C MET A 133 -5.40 -11.33 -4.66
N ARG A 134 -4.82 -10.27 -4.09
CA ARG A 134 -5.45 -8.95 -4.04
C ARG A 134 -5.46 -8.24 -5.38
N PHE A 135 -4.40 -8.40 -6.13
CA PHE A 135 -4.16 -7.91 -7.47
C PHE A 135 -5.12 -8.57 -8.44
N GLN A 136 -5.28 -9.90 -8.37
CA GLN A 136 -6.29 -10.60 -9.15
C GLN A 136 -7.71 -10.08 -8.82
N ARG A 137 -8.01 -9.81 -7.54
CA ARG A 137 -9.28 -9.19 -7.12
C ARG A 137 -9.43 -7.75 -7.60
N TRP A 138 -8.37 -6.95 -7.57
CA TRP A 138 -8.35 -5.56 -8.04
C TRP A 138 -8.48 -5.47 -9.56
N MET A 139 -7.78 -6.33 -10.30
CA MET A 139 -7.89 -6.51 -11.74
C MET A 139 -9.31 -6.91 -12.15
N ASN A 140 -9.92 -7.85 -11.43
CA ASN A 140 -11.31 -8.28 -11.67
C ASN A 140 -12.36 -7.19 -11.36
N ASN A 141 -12.07 -6.27 -10.43
CA ASN A 141 -12.96 -5.17 -10.06
C ASN A 141 -12.68 -3.86 -10.81
N MET A 142 -11.62 -3.77 -11.61
CA MET A 142 -11.39 -2.60 -12.43
C MET A 142 -12.39 -2.57 -13.60
N PRO A 143 -12.86 -1.37 -13.99
CA PRO A 143 -13.66 -1.23 -15.20
C PRO A 143 -12.90 -1.88 -16.36
N LYS A 144 -13.54 -2.84 -17.04
CA LYS A 144 -13.00 -3.40 -18.28
C LYS A 144 -12.67 -2.22 -19.20
N PRO A 145 -11.48 -2.19 -19.81
CA PRO A 145 -11.10 -1.08 -20.66
C PRO A 145 -12.10 -1.03 -21.83
N PHE A 146 -12.48 0.18 -22.21
CA PHE A 146 -13.64 0.44 -23.07
C PHE A 146 -13.50 -0.19 -24.48
N TRP A 147 -12.30 -0.61 -24.86
CA TRP A 147 -12.00 -1.30 -26.11
C TRP A 147 -12.66 -2.69 -26.22
N HIS A 148 -12.93 -3.38 -25.11
CA HIS A 148 -13.69 -4.64 -25.14
C HIS A 148 -15.16 -4.46 -25.55
N ARG A 149 -15.72 -3.25 -25.41
CA ARG A 149 -17.10 -2.96 -25.85
C ARG A 149 -17.26 -2.86 -27.37
N GLY A 150 -16.15 -2.75 -28.11
CA GLY A 150 -16.16 -2.68 -29.58
C GLY A 150 -16.21 -4.06 -30.26
N ALA A 151 -15.55 -5.06 -29.70
CA ALA A 151 -15.43 -6.39 -30.30
C ALA A 151 -16.73 -7.22 -30.23
N GLU A 152 -17.57 -7.01 -29.22
CA GLU A 152 -18.87 -7.69 -29.12
C GLU A 152 -19.89 -7.15 -30.15
N LYS A 153 -19.79 -5.87 -30.53
CA LYS A 153 -20.70 -5.27 -31.52
C LYS A 153 -20.43 -5.69 -32.96
N THR A 154 -19.20 -6.11 -33.28
CA THR A 154 -18.89 -6.59 -34.64
C THR A 154 -19.38 -8.01 -34.88
N ALA A 155 -19.57 -8.82 -33.83
CA ALA A 155 -20.08 -10.19 -33.96
C ALA A 155 -21.61 -10.25 -34.21
N GLU A 156 -22.39 -9.29 -33.70
CA GLU A 156 -23.84 -9.25 -33.95
C GLU A 156 -24.18 -8.80 -35.38
N LEU A 157 -23.35 -7.94 -35.98
CA LEU A 157 -23.57 -7.40 -37.34
C LEU A 157 -23.24 -8.37 -38.48
N GLU A 158 -22.55 -9.49 -38.22
CA GLU A 158 -22.27 -10.53 -39.21
C GLU A 158 -23.30 -11.69 -39.17
N SER A 159 -24.33 -11.59 -38.32
CA SER A 159 -25.39 -12.60 -38.17
C SER A 159 -26.76 -12.22 -38.77
N GLU A 160 -26.85 -11.06 -39.44
CA GLU A 160 -27.98 -10.63 -40.28
C GLU A 160 -27.66 -10.71 -41.77
#